data_AF-A0A8X7P662-F1
#
_entry.id   AF-A0A8X7P662-F1
#
_cell.length_a   1.000
_cell.length_b   1.000
_cell.length_c   1.000
_cell.angle_alpha   90.00
_cell.angle_beta   90.00
_cell.angle_gamma   90.00
#
_symmetry.space_group_name_H-M   'P 1'
#
loop_
_entity.id
_entity.type
_entity.pdbx_description
1 polymer ?
#
loop_
_entity_poly.entity_id
_entity_poly.type
_entity_poly.pdbx_seq_one_letter_code
_entity_poly.pdbx_strand_id
1 'polypeptide(L)'
;MDQYSPTLVLRADAYSEVEWEGVQLRICADDSVAELKRRICFLTNVFAQAPEASLSQSRKQASDDSLLLSQIPLKPSLKMTMAMTGEDIVDDFELGKDEVVDVKDKELNKQKLRRRINQYKIKLVNPCRKGKKLLILDIDYTLFDHRSTAENPLQLIRPYRHEFLTAAYAEYDVIIWSATSMKWIELKMGELGVLNNPNYKITALLDHLAMITVQSDTRGIFDCKPLGLVWALLPEV
;
A
#
# COMPACT_ATOMS: atom_id res chain seq x y z
N MET A 1 5.07 15.09 -32.88
CA MET A 1 5.33 14.45 -31.57
C MET A 1 4.07 13.71 -31.22
N ASP A 2 4.09 12.39 -31.40
CA ASP A 2 2.91 11.55 -31.31
C ASP A 2 2.39 11.51 -29.87
N GLN A 3 1.15 11.97 -29.68
CA GLN A 3 0.39 11.79 -28.44
C GLN A 3 0.04 10.30 -28.30
N TYR A 4 0.91 9.55 -27.63
CA TYR A 4 0.61 8.18 -27.22
C TYR A 4 -0.58 8.18 -26.26
N SER A 5 -1.70 7.61 -26.69
CA SER A 5 -2.90 7.43 -25.87
C SER A 5 -3.05 5.94 -25.54
N PRO A 6 -2.81 5.49 -24.29
CA PRO A 6 -2.86 4.08 -23.94
C PRO A 6 -4.28 3.51 -24.04
N THR A 7 -4.37 2.21 -24.34
CA THR A 7 -5.61 1.47 -24.61
C THR A 7 -5.79 0.42 -23.52
N LEU A 8 -6.90 0.48 -22.79
CA LEU A 8 -7.26 -0.47 -21.74
C LEU A 8 -8.18 -1.55 -22.34
N VAL A 9 -7.97 -2.80 -21.92
CA VAL A 9 -8.73 -3.98 -22.34
C VAL A 9 -9.14 -4.68 -21.06
N LEU A 10 -10.43 -4.97 -20.91
CA LEU A 10 -11.02 -5.57 -19.71
C LEU A 10 -11.73 -6.86 -20.08
N ARG A 11 -11.43 -7.97 -19.40
CA ARG A 11 -12.14 -9.24 -19.59
C ARG A 11 -12.99 -9.56 -18.37
N ALA A 12 -14.24 -9.95 -18.61
CA ALA A 12 -15.28 -10.09 -17.58
C ALA A 12 -15.24 -11.47 -16.92
N ASP A 13 -14.32 -11.64 -15.98
CA ASP A 13 -14.22 -12.81 -15.12
C ASP A 13 -14.09 -12.28 -13.66
N ALA A 14 -14.17 -13.14 -12.63
CA ALA A 14 -14.11 -12.72 -11.20
C ALA A 14 -12.89 -11.84 -10.83
N TYR A 15 -11.90 -11.80 -11.72
CA TYR A 15 -10.86 -10.80 -11.85
C TYR A 15 -10.79 -10.36 -13.31
N SER A 16 -10.71 -9.05 -13.56
CA SER A 16 -10.35 -8.53 -14.88
C SER A 16 -8.85 -8.24 -14.92
N GLU A 17 -8.18 -8.65 -16.00
CA GLU A 17 -6.81 -8.24 -16.29
C GLU A 17 -6.83 -6.99 -17.17
N VAL A 18 -6.10 -5.97 -16.73
CA VAL A 18 -5.89 -4.70 -17.42
C VAL A 18 -4.43 -4.62 -17.84
N GLU A 19 -4.15 -4.19 -19.06
CA GLU A 19 -2.78 -3.86 -19.47
C GLU A 19 -2.59 -2.34 -19.52
N TRP A 20 -1.55 -1.84 -18.86
CA TRP A 20 -1.14 -0.44 -18.89
C TRP A 20 0.37 -0.38 -19.14
N GLU A 21 0.81 0.21 -20.25
CA GLU A 21 2.24 0.28 -20.65
C GLU A 21 3.00 -1.07 -20.52
N GLY A 22 2.35 -2.18 -20.84
CA GLY A 22 2.92 -3.53 -20.72
C GLY A 22 2.85 -4.14 -19.30
N VAL A 23 2.29 -3.43 -18.32
CA VAL A 23 2.03 -3.91 -16.96
C VAL A 23 0.63 -4.48 -16.85
N GLN A 24 0.53 -5.76 -16.46
CA GLN A 24 -0.76 -6.41 -16.19
C GLN A 24 -1.24 -6.13 -14.76
N LEU A 25 -2.43 -5.58 -14.66
CA LEU A 25 -3.15 -5.16 -13.47
C LEU A 25 -4.33 -6.11 -13.25
N ARG A 26 -4.42 -6.72 -12.07
CA ARG A 26 -5.65 -7.44 -11.67
C ARG A 26 -6.58 -6.49 -10.93
N ILE A 27 -7.82 -6.43 -11.39
CA ILE A 27 -8.87 -5.59 -10.81
C ILE A 27 -10.09 -6.46 -10.50
N CYS A 28 -10.85 -6.10 -9.47
CA CYS A 28 -12.07 -6.80 -9.08
C CYS A 28 -13.30 -5.91 -9.30
N ALA A 29 -14.46 -6.54 -9.50
CA ALA A 29 -15.72 -5.83 -9.68
C ALA A 29 -16.10 -4.95 -8.46
N ASP A 30 -15.66 -5.34 -7.26
CA ASP A 30 -15.89 -4.58 -6.02
C ASP A 30 -14.78 -3.57 -5.71
N ASP A 31 -13.80 -3.42 -6.61
CA ASP A 31 -12.84 -2.34 -6.48
C ASP A 31 -13.54 -1.03 -6.90
N SER A 32 -13.19 0.09 -6.28
CA SER A 32 -13.67 1.41 -6.72
C SER A 32 -12.80 2.02 -7.82
N VAL A 33 -13.31 3.06 -8.48
CA VAL A 33 -12.51 3.87 -9.42
C VAL A 33 -11.25 4.43 -8.75
N ALA A 34 -11.34 4.90 -7.49
CA ALA A 34 -10.17 5.35 -6.73
C ALA A 34 -9.13 4.24 -6.52
N GLU A 35 -9.57 3.01 -6.28
CA GLU A 35 -8.68 1.87 -6.08
C GLU A 35 -7.93 1.49 -7.35
N LEU A 36 -8.63 1.49 -8.48
CA LEU A 36 -8.02 1.32 -9.80
C LEU A 36 -6.95 2.39 -10.06
N LYS A 37 -7.32 3.67 -9.84
CA LYS A 37 -6.44 4.83 -9.97
C LYS A 37 -5.17 4.70 -9.12
N ARG A 38 -5.31 4.34 -7.84
CA ARG A 38 -4.17 4.13 -6.93
C ARG A 38 -3.29 2.97 -7.37
N ARG A 39 -3.88 1.84 -7.76
CA ARG A 39 -3.12 0.66 -8.19
C ARG A 39 -2.31 0.94 -9.46
N ILE A 40 -2.86 1.72 -10.40
CA ILE A 40 -2.10 2.24 -11.54
C ILE A 40 -0.96 3.14 -11.05
N CYS A 41 -1.23 4.17 -10.25
CA CYS A 41 -0.20 5.07 -9.69
C CYS A 41 0.99 4.31 -9.05
N PHE A 42 0.70 3.31 -8.22
CA PHE A 42 1.74 2.50 -7.57
C PHE A 42 2.59 1.67 -8.54
N LEU A 43 1.97 1.04 -9.55
CA LEU A 43 2.69 0.13 -10.45
C LEU A 43 3.56 0.83 -11.47
N THR A 44 3.26 2.09 -11.75
CA THR A 44 3.86 2.83 -12.85
C THR A 44 4.93 3.78 -12.36
N ASN A 45 5.12 3.87 -11.03
CA ASN A 45 5.91 4.90 -10.37
C ASN A 45 5.50 6.33 -10.78
N VAL A 46 4.32 6.48 -11.40
CA VAL A 46 3.72 7.76 -11.69
C VAL A 46 3.06 8.22 -10.40
N PHE A 47 3.89 8.67 -9.45
CA PHE A 47 3.44 9.36 -8.25
C PHE A 47 2.72 10.64 -8.68
N ALA A 48 1.40 10.53 -8.81
CA ALA A 48 0.54 11.68 -8.96
C ALA A 48 -0.56 11.58 -7.91
N GLN A 49 -0.64 12.64 -7.12
CA GLN A 49 -1.76 12.95 -6.26
C GLN A 49 -3.06 12.86 -7.07
N ALA A 50 -4.12 12.34 -6.44
CA ALA A 50 -5.48 12.15 -6.96
C ALA A 50 -5.62 12.22 -8.50
N PRO A 51 -5.35 11.14 -9.25
CA PRO A 51 -5.41 11.22 -10.70
C PRO A 51 -6.86 11.43 -11.16
N GLU A 52 -7.10 12.48 -11.94
CA GLU A 52 -8.34 12.59 -12.72
C GLU A 52 -8.26 11.57 -13.87
N ALA A 53 -8.88 10.39 -13.67
CA ALA A 53 -9.13 9.46 -14.76
C ALA A 53 -10.35 9.96 -15.53
N SER A 54 -10.16 10.29 -16.81
CA SER A 54 -11.28 10.60 -17.70
C SER A 54 -11.52 9.40 -18.62
N LEU A 55 -12.63 8.71 -18.40
CA LEU A 55 -13.11 7.70 -19.34
C LEU A 55 -13.74 8.42 -20.54
N SER A 56 -13.13 8.26 -21.72
CA SER A 56 -13.50 8.96 -22.95
C SER A 56 -14.92 8.67 -23.44
N GLN A 57 -15.57 7.59 -22.98
CA GLN A 57 -16.95 7.23 -23.36
C GLN A 57 -17.99 7.40 -22.24
N SER A 58 -17.59 7.80 -21.03
CA SER A 58 -18.49 7.92 -19.87
C SER A 58 -17.99 8.98 -18.89
N ARG A 59 -17.72 10.19 -19.41
CA ARG A 59 -17.18 11.34 -18.64
C ARG A 59 -17.91 11.69 -17.34
N LYS A 60 -19.17 11.29 -17.17
CA LYS A 60 -19.96 11.60 -15.96
C LYS A 60 -19.95 10.51 -14.87
N GLN A 61 -19.58 9.27 -15.20
CA GLN A 61 -19.59 8.14 -14.25
C GLN A 61 -18.18 7.71 -13.82
N ALA A 62 -17.13 8.17 -14.49
CA ALA A 62 -15.75 7.79 -14.17
C ALA A 62 -15.00 8.81 -13.32
N SER A 63 -15.62 9.98 -13.09
CA SER A 63 -15.10 11.04 -12.24
C SER A 63 -15.43 10.82 -10.76
N ASP A 64 -16.39 9.94 -10.46
CA ASP A 64 -16.76 9.60 -9.10
C ASP A 64 -15.91 8.42 -8.61
N ASP A 65 -14.97 8.76 -7.73
CA ASP A 65 -13.99 7.86 -7.12
C ASP A 65 -14.59 6.78 -6.21
N SER A 66 -15.85 6.97 -5.81
CA SER A 66 -16.59 6.03 -4.97
C SER A 66 -17.34 4.94 -5.75
N LEU A 67 -17.54 5.12 -7.06
CA LEU A 67 -18.22 4.13 -7.90
C LEU A 67 -17.42 2.84 -7.96
N LEU A 68 -18.13 1.72 -7.83
CA LEU A 68 -17.56 0.39 -8.01
C LEU A 68 -17.35 0.11 -9.50
N LEU A 69 -16.29 -0.62 -9.84
CA LEU A 69 -16.03 -1.03 -11.21
C LEU A 69 -17.16 -1.88 -11.79
N SER A 70 -17.89 -2.64 -10.95
CA SER A 70 -19.09 -3.39 -11.35
C SER A 70 -20.23 -2.51 -11.87
N GLN A 71 -20.29 -1.25 -11.45
CA GLN A 71 -21.33 -0.29 -11.80
C GLN A 71 -21.00 0.49 -13.08
N ILE A 72 -19.77 0.36 -13.57
CA ILE A 72 -19.36 0.96 -14.83
C ILE A 72 -19.65 -0.05 -15.95
N PRO A 73 -20.38 0.33 -17.01
CA PRO A 73 -20.54 -0.53 -18.18
C PRO A 73 -19.22 -0.62 -18.95
N LEU A 74 -18.36 -1.53 -18.51
CA LEU A 74 -17.03 -1.74 -19.07
C LEU A 74 -17.15 -2.58 -20.36
N LYS A 75 -16.96 -1.96 -21.52
CA LYS A 75 -16.79 -2.72 -22.78
C LYS A 75 -15.43 -3.42 -22.78
N PRO A 76 -15.28 -4.58 -23.45
CA PRO A 76 -14.02 -5.34 -23.47
C PRO A 76 -12.79 -4.56 -23.96
N SER A 77 -12.98 -3.43 -24.64
CA SER A 77 -11.95 -2.60 -25.27
C SER A 77 -11.97 -1.13 -24.80
N LEU A 78 -12.39 -0.88 -23.56
CA LEU A 78 -12.51 0.46 -22.99
C LEU A 78 -11.14 1.15 -22.83
N LYS A 79 -10.87 2.25 -23.54
CA LYS A 79 -9.65 3.04 -23.34
C LYS A 79 -9.77 4.02 -22.17
N MET A 80 -8.91 3.87 -21.16
CA MET A 80 -8.75 4.84 -20.06
C MET A 80 -7.58 5.76 -20.34
N THR A 81 -7.82 7.07 -20.25
CA THR A 81 -6.77 8.09 -20.29
C THR A 81 -6.73 8.78 -18.94
N MET A 82 -5.56 8.78 -18.30
CA MET A 82 -5.33 9.44 -17.02
C MET A 82 -4.54 10.72 -17.28
N ALA A 83 -5.04 11.85 -16.77
CA ALA A 83 -4.31 13.11 -16.75
C ALA A 83 -3.85 13.39 -15.31
N MET A 84 -2.66 13.97 -15.17
CA MET A 84 -2.09 14.30 -13.86
C MET A 84 -2.39 15.77 -13.53
N THR A 85 -2.90 16.02 -12.33
CA THR A 85 -3.01 17.36 -11.72
C THR A 85 -2.29 17.32 -10.36
N GLY A 86 -1.64 18.43 -9.99
CA GLY A 86 -0.68 18.46 -8.88
C GLY A 86 -1.28 18.77 -7.49
N GLU A 87 -0.57 18.21 -6.50
CA GLU A 87 -0.45 18.41 -5.04
C GLU A 87 -1.63 18.14 -4.09
N ASP A 88 -1.47 17.10 -3.24
CA ASP A 88 -1.53 17.17 -1.77
C ASP A 88 -0.94 15.92 -1.10
N ILE A 89 0.02 16.11 -0.19
CA ILE A 89 0.56 15.06 0.70
C ILE A 89 -0.32 15.04 1.94
N VAL A 90 -1.08 13.95 2.15
CA VAL A 90 -1.93 13.80 3.32
C VAL A 90 -1.06 13.68 4.57
N ASP A 91 -1.17 14.66 5.46
CA ASP A 91 -0.61 14.62 6.81
C ASP A 91 -1.49 13.72 7.68
N ASP A 92 -0.94 12.59 8.12
CA ASP A 92 -1.63 11.60 8.96
C ASP A 92 -1.62 11.97 10.45
N PHE A 93 -1.03 13.11 10.82
CA PHE A 93 -1.04 13.62 12.19
C PHE A 93 -2.37 14.27 12.62
N GLU A 94 -3.31 14.54 11.71
CA GLU A 94 -4.64 15.08 12.04
C GLU A 94 -5.63 13.99 12.47
N LEU A 95 -5.22 13.12 13.40
CA LEU A 95 -6.14 12.22 14.07
C LEU A 95 -6.82 12.97 15.22
N GLY A 96 -8.01 13.49 14.93
CA GLY A 96 -8.98 13.80 15.98
C GLY A 96 -9.09 12.60 16.93
N LYS A 97 -8.76 12.83 18.20
CA LYS A 97 -8.89 11.82 19.27
C LYS A 97 -10.31 11.24 19.20
N ASP A 98 -10.40 9.91 19.14
CA ASP A 98 -11.62 9.13 19.32
C ASP A 98 -12.56 8.92 18.11
N GLU A 99 -12.10 9.05 16.87
CA GLU A 99 -12.85 8.44 15.75
C GLU A 99 -12.58 6.94 15.66
N VAL A 100 -13.49 6.14 16.24
CA VAL A 100 -13.61 4.71 15.90
C VAL A 100 -13.97 4.63 14.42
N VAL A 101 -12.97 4.43 13.57
CA VAL A 101 -13.20 4.25 12.14
C VAL A 101 -13.90 2.89 11.96
N ASP A 102 -15.20 2.91 11.67
CA ASP A 102 -16.04 1.73 11.43
C ASP A 102 -15.72 1.06 10.08
N VAL A 103 -14.45 0.76 9.84
CA VAL A 103 -13.95 0.11 8.62
C VAL A 103 -13.71 -1.38 8.84
N LYS A 104 -13.35 -1.78 10.07
CA LYS A 104 -12.97 -3.17 10.35
C LYS A 104 -14.12 -4.15 10.11
N ASP A 105 -15.33 -3.76 10.48
CA ASP A 105 -16.46 -4.67 10.52
C ASP A 105 -17.31 -4.70 9.24
N LYS A 106 -17.06 -3.78 8.31
CA LYS A 106 -17.66 -3.76 6.97
C LYS A 106 -17.28 -5.02 6.17
N GLU A 107 -18.28 -5.75 5.70
CA GLU A 107 -18.08 -7.03 4.99
C GLU A 107 -17.22 -6.88 3.73
N LEU A 108 -17.34 -5.75 3.02
CA LEU A 108 -16.49 -5.43 1.87
C LEU A 108 -14.99 -5.41 2.23
N ASN A 109 -14.64 -4.78 3.37
CA ASN A 109 -13.25 -4.71 3.83
C ASN A 109 -12.76 -6.08 4.32
N LYS A 110 -13.63 -6.89 4.94
CA LYS A 110 -13.33 -8.29 5.29
C LYS A 110 -13.05 -9.14 4.05
N GLN A 111 -13.81 -8.96 2.97
CA GLN A 111 -13.58 -9.64 1.70
C GLN A 111 -12.26 -9.20 1.05
N LYS A 112 -11.95 -7.90 1.05
CA LYS A 112 -10.65 -7.38 0.58
C LYS A 112 -9.49 -7.97 1.36
N LEU A 113 -9.60 -8.07 2.68
CA LEU A 113 -8.61 -8.74 3.53
C LEU A 113 -8.45 -10.22 3.17
N ARG A 114 -9.55 -10.98 3.05
CA ARG A 114 -9.52 -12.40 2.65
C ARG A 114 -8.82 -12.60 1.30
N ARG A 115 -9.11 -11.74 0.32
CA ARG A 115 -8.44 -11.75 -1.00
C ARG A 115 -6.94 -11.50 -0.84
N ARG A 116 -6.56 -10.49 -0.05
CA ARG A 116 -5.15 -10.16 0.18
C ARG A 116 -4.40 -11.30 0.86
N ILE A 117 -5.00 -11.97 1.85
CA ILE A 117 -4.44 -13.17 2.51
C ILE A 117 -4.16 -14.28 1.49
N ASN A 118 -5.08 -14.52 0.55
CA ASN A 118 -4.90 -15.58 -0.43
C ASN A 118 -3.75 -15.28 -1.42
N GLN A 119 -3.59 -14.01 -1.79
CA GLN A 119 -2.68 -13.58 -2.86
C GLN A 119 -1.28 -13.21 -2.36
N TYR A 120 -1.18 -12.50 -1.23
CA TYR A 120 0.10 -12.04 -0.70
C TYR A 120 0.81 -13.17 0.04
N LYS A 121 2.14 -13.24 -0.09
CA LYS A 121 2.98 -14.22 0.61
C LYS A 121 4.07 -13.47 1.36
N ILE A 122 4.07 -13.60 2.68
CA ILE A 122 5.12 -13.03 3.53
C ILE A 122 6.37 -13.90 3.37
N LYS A 123 7.45 -13.30 2.88
CA LYS A 123 8.77 -13.93 2.85
C LYS A 123 9.49 -13.63 4.16
N LEU A 124 9.80 -14.67 4.92
CA LEU A 124 10.61 -14.53 6.12
C LEU A 124 12.07 -14.27 5.75
N VAL A 125 12.63 -13.21 6.33
CA VAL A 125 14.07 -12.91 6.30
C VAL A 125 14.77 -13.65 7.44
N ASN A 126 14.14 -13.71 8.61
CA ASN A 126 14.56 -14.49 9.76
C ASN A 126 13.34 -15.24 10.35
N PRO A 127 13.52 -16.43 10.93
CA PRO A 127 12.42 -17.19 11.51
C PRO A 127 11.84 -16.50 12.75
N CYS A 128 10.55 -16.71 13.01
CA CYS A 128 9.91 -16.27 14.26
C CYS A 128 10.49 -17.05 15.45
N ARG A 129 10.60 -16.39 16.60
CA ARG A 129 11.14 -16.96 17.84
C ARG A 129 10.02 -17.36 18.78
N LYS A 130 10.07 -18.60 19.26
CA LYS A 130 9.05 -19.16 20.14
C LYS A 130 8.81 -18.27 21.37
N GLY A 131 7.54 -17.91 21.59
CA GLY A 131 7.09 -17.15 22.75
C GLY A 131 7.40 -15.64 22.71
N LYS A 132 7.95 -15.13 21.60
CA LYS A 132 8.12 -13.69 21.40
C LYS A 132 6.86 -13.09 20.79
N LYS A 133 6.55 -11.86 21.20
CA LYS A 133 5.42 -11.09 20.64
C LYS A 133 5.81 -10.52 19.28
N LEU A 134 4.88 -9.87 18.58
CA LEU A 134 5.16 -9.20 17.32
C LEU A 134 5.14 -7.67 17.46
N LEU A 135 6.16 -7.01 16.92
CA LEU A 135 6.22 -5.58 16.72
C LEU A 135 6.28 -5.28 15.22
N ILE A 136 5.30 -4.53 14.72
CA ILE A 136 5.27 -4.07 13.33
C ILE A 136 5.59 -2.57 13.33
N LEU A 137 6.59 -2.17 12.54
CA LEU A 137 7.06 -0.78 12.47
C LEU A 137 6.93 -0.23 11.06
N ASP A 138 6.50 1.02 10.97
CA ASP A 138 6.64 1.81 9.76
C ASP A 138 8.09 2.31 9.59
N ILE A 139 8.39 2.91 8.44
CA ILE A 139 9.71 3.49 8.13
C ILE A 139 9.66 5.00 8.22
N ASP A 140 8.89 5.62 7.33
CA ASP A 140 8.91 7.06 7.08
C ASP A 140 8.25 7.78 8.27
N TYR A 141 8.97 8.74 8.87
CA TYR A 141 8.67 9.38 10.15
C TYR A 141 8.52 8.45 11.38
N THR A 142 8.88 7.17 11.24
CA THR A 142 8.97 6.25 12.37
C THR A 142 10.41 5.91 12.73
N LEU A 143 11.23 5.52 11.75
CA LEU A 143 12.66 5.19 11.91
C LEU A 143 13.59 6.15 11.16
N PHE A 144 13.03 6.91 10.22
CA PHE A 144 13.77 7.73 9.27
C PHE A 144 12.96 8.96 8.85
N ASP A 145 13.61 10.12 8.75
CA ASP A 145 13.06 11.33 8.15
C ASP A 145 13.27 11.28 6.63
N HIS A 146 12.17 11.14 5.90
CA HIS A 146 12.19 11.04 4.45
C HIS A 146 11.92 12.35 3.72
N ARG A 147 11.61 13.44 4.45
CA ARG A 147 11.26 14.73 3.86
C ARG A 147 12.43 15.70 3.89
N SER A 148 13.24 15.66 4.95
CA SER A 148 14.39 16.56 5.06
C SER A 148 15.48 16.19 4.07
N THR A 149 16.14 17.21 3.52
CA THR A 149 17.37 17.04 2.75
C THR A 149 18.55 16.99 3.73
N ALA A 150 19.51 16.10 3.46
CA ALA A 150 20.72 15.99 4.25
C ALA A 150 21.91 15.65 3.35
N GLU A 151 23.08 16.19 3.69
CA GLU A 151 24.33 15.83 3.02
C GLU A 151 24.79 14.42 3.38
N ASN A 152 24.37 13.92 4.56
CA ASN A 152 24.66 12.58 5.04
C ASN A 152 23.36 11.87 5.46
N PRO A 153 23.03 10.69 4.90
CA PRO A 153 21.84 9.92 5.28
C PRO A 153 21.74 9.59 6.78
N LEU A 154 22.88 9.56 7.49
CA LEU A 154 22.91 9.38 8.95
C LEU A 154 22.27 10.53 9.72
N GLN A 155 22.13 11.72 9.13
CA GLN A 155 21.44 12.86 9.77
C GLN A 155 19.92 12.70 9.76
N LEU A 156 19.40 11.87 8.86
CA LEU A 156 17.96 11.61 8.69
C LEU A 156 17.48 10.43 9.55
N ILE A 157 18.37 9.78 10.28
CA ILE A 157 18.01 8.63 11.11
C ILE A 157 17.37 9.11 12.41
N ARG A 158 16.31 8.43 12.84
CA ARG A 158 15.75 8.71 14.17
C ARG A 158 16.81 8.37 15.23
N PRO A 159 17.13 9.30 16.15
CA PRO A 159 18.07 9.02 17.24
C PRO A 159 17.66 7.78 18.04
N TYR A 160 18.66 6.99 18.46
CA TYR A 160 18.50 5.77 19.25
C TYR A 160 17.75 4.61 18.58
N ARG A 161 17.59 4.59 17.25
CA ARG A 161 16.83 3.50 16.59
C ARG A 161 17.42 2.12 16.84
N HIS A 162 18.76 1.99 16.89
CA HIS A 162 19.40 0.67 16.98
C HIS A 162 19.31 0.15 18.41
N GLU A 163 19.43 1.03 19.39
CA GLU A 163 19.21 0.78 20.80
C GLU A 163 17.76 0.39 21.06
N PHE A 164 16.82 1.14 20.48
CA PHE A 164 15.39 0.83 20.50
C PHE A 164 15.10 -0.55 19.90
N LEU A 165 15.59 -0.83 18.68
CA LEU A 165 15.35 -2.11 18.01
C LEU A 165 16.02 -3.27 18.75
N THR A 166 17.18 -3.06 19.35
CA THR A 166 17.85 -4.07 20.19
C THR A 166 17.01 -4.39 21.43
N ALA A 167 16.54 -3.35 22.13
CA ALA A 167 15.68 -3.51 23.30
C ALA A 167 14.33 -4.15 22.94
N ALA A 168 13.70 -3.73 21.85
CA ALA A 168 12.46 -4.32 21.37
C ALA A 168 12.67 -5.78 20.98
N TYR A 169 13.78 -6.11 20.30
CA TYR A 169 14.06 -7.48 19.88
C TYR A 169 14.24 -8.44 21.05
N ALA A 170 14.57 -7.96 22.25
CA ALA A 170 14.59 -8.79 23.45
C ALA A 170 13.21 -9.42 23.72
N GLU A 171 12.11 -8.75 23.40
CA GLU A 171 10.73 -9.17 23.72
C GLU A 171 9.87 -9.46 22.49
N TYR A 172 10.22 -8.89 21.33
CA TYR A 172 9.42 -8.91 20.12
C TYR A 172 10.20 -9.39 18.90
N ASP A 173 9.58 -10.20 18.07
CA ASP A 173 9.94 -10.31 16.66
C ASP A 173 9.51 -9.04 15.93
N VAL A 174 10.34 -8.57 15.00
CA VAL A 174 10.17 -7.26 14.37
C VAL A 174 9.88 -7.43 12.89
N ILE A 175 8.76 -6.87 12.44
CA ILE A 175 8.40 -6.75 11.02
C ILE A 175 8.45 -5.27 10.63
N ILE A 176 9.01 -4.98 9.46
CA ILE A 176 8.93 -3.65 8.86
C ILE A 176 7.79 -3.66 7.84
N TRP A 177 6.85 -2.70 7.93
CA TRP A 177 5.76 -2.55 6.98
C TRP A 177 5.64 -1.10 6.51
N SER A 178 6.01 -0.85 5.25
CA SER A 178 5.96 0.47 4.62
C SER A 178 4.90 0.54 3.52
N ALA A 179 4.37 1.74 3.27
CA ALA A 179 3.50 2.05 2.13
C ALA A 179 4.27 2.29 0.81
N THR A 180 5.55 1.92 0.76
CA THR A 180 6.40 2.01 -0.44
C THR A 180 6.60 0.63 -1.08
N SER A 181 7.35 0.54 -2.19
CA SER A 181 7.66 -0.74 -2.83
C SER A 181 8.75 -1.53 -2.09
N MET A 182 8.74 -2.86 -2.21
CA MET A 182 9.77 -3.72 -1.59
C MET A 182 11.20 -3.28 -1.91
N LYS A 183 11.47 -2.87 -3.16
CA LYS A 183 12.77 -2.35 -3.60
C LYS A 183 13.24 -1.18 -2.74
N TRP A 184 12.35 -0.22 -2.45
CA TRP A 184 12.68 0.94 -1.62
C TRP A 184 12.87 0.56 -0.15
N ILE A 185 12.11 -0.42 0.35
CA ILE A 185 12.26 -0.92 1.72
C ILE A 185 13.63 -1.59 1.88
N GLU A 186 13.99 -2.49 0.98
CA GLU A 186 15.27 -3.20 1.01
C GLU A 186 16.46 -2.23 0.92
N LEU A 187 16.38 -1.24 0.02
CA LEU A 187 17.40 -0.20 -0.13
C LEU A 187 17.53 0.63 1.15
N LYS A 188 16.43 1.24 1.63
CA LYS A 188 16.44 2.07 2.85
C LYS A 188 16.91 1.27 4.06
N MET A 189 16.34 0.09 4.32
CA MET A 189 16.68 -0.70 5.51
C MET A 189 18.08 -1.31 5.41
N GLY A 190 18.59 -1.56 4.21
CA GLY A 190 19.97 -1.98 3.95
C GLY A 190 20.98 -0.87 4.24
N GLU A 191 20.80 0.30 3.62
CA GLU A 191 21.68 1.47 3.79
C GLU A 191 21.68 2.01 5.23
N LEU A 192 20.53 1.94 5.89
CA LEU A 192 20.39 2.31 7.30
C LEU A 192 20.92 1.22 8.26
N GLY A 193 21.51 0.13 7.75
CA GLY A 193 22.07 -0.94 8.58
C GLY A 193 21.05 -1.67 9.44
N VAL A 194 19.75 -1.55 9.14
CA VAL A 194 18.67 -2.20 9.89
C VAL A 194 18.61 -3.69 9.55
N LEU A 195 18.85 -4.07 8.29
CA LEU A 195 18.82 -5.47 7.87
C LEU A 195 20.06 -6.27 8.31
N ASN A 196 21.19 -5.60 8.56
CA ASN A 196 22.49 -6.23 8.80
C ASN A 196 23.06 -5.97 10.19
N ASN A 197 22.21 -5.65 11.18
CA ASN A 197 22.66 -5.43 12.54
C ASN A 197 22.96 -6.77 13.27
N PRO A 198 24.05 -6.88 14.06
CA PRO A 198 24.34 -8.08 14.84
C PRO A 198 23.45 -8.24 16.08
N ASN A 199 22.88 -7.16 16.62
CA ASN A 199 22.19 -7.16 17.92
C ASN A 199 20.70 -7.49 17.83
N TYR A 200 20.12 -7.48 16.63
CA TYR A 200 18.72 -7.84 16.40
C TYR A 200 18.52 -8.39 14.98
N LYS A 201 17.34 -8.99 14.74
CA LYS A 201 16.95 -9.49 13.42
C LYS A 201 15.56 -9.01 13.04
N ILE A 202 15.37 -8.72 11.76
CA ILE A 202 14.07 -8.40 11.19
C ILE A 202 13.46 -9.70 10.65
N THR A 203 12.26 -10.02 11.09
CA THR A 203 11.53 -11.26 10.75
C THR A 203 11.04 -11.23 9.31
N ALA A 204 10.39 -10.14 8.90
CA ALA A 204 9.88 -9.96 7.54
C ALA A 204 9.77 -8.49 7.13
N LEU A 205 9.68 -8.26 5.83
CA LEU A 205 9.42 -6.98 5.21
C LEU A 205 8.07 -7.06 4.48
N LEU A 206 7.20 -6.08 4.70
CA LEU A 206 5.92 -5.93 4.01
C LEU A 206 5.88 -4.56 3.32
N ASP A 207 5.35 -4.56 2.10
CA ASP A 207 5.25 -3.37 1.24
C ASP A 207 3.79 -2.96 1.03
N HIS A 208 3.57 -1.93 0.21
CA HIS A 208 2.24 -1.45 -0.15
C HIS A 208 1.35 -2.55 -0.78
N LEU A 209 1.93 -3.57 -1.42
CA LEU A 209 1.18 -4.70 -1.95
C LEU A 209 0.52 -5.56 -0.86
N ALA A 210 0.94 -5.44 0.40
CA ALA A 210 0.26 -6.06 1.54
C ALA A 210 -0.94 -5.23 2.03
N MET A 211 -1.06 -3.96 1.64
CA MET A 211 -2.12 -3.06 2.09
C MET A 211 -3.45 -3.34 1.40
N ILE A 212 -4.54 -2.87 2.01
CA ILE A 212 -5.87 -2.84 1.40
C ILE A 212 -6.41 -1.43 1.42
N THR A 213 -7.19 -1.10 0.41
CA THR A 213 -7.95 0.14 0.37
C THR A 213 -9.30 -0.09 1.04
N VAL A 214 -9.67 0.81 1.93
CA VAL A 214 -10.91 0.74 2.72
C VAL A 214 -11.71 2.03 2.54
N GLN A 215 -13.02 1.89 2.64
CA GLN A 215 -13.95 3.02 2.61
C GLN A 215 -14.48 3.29 4.03
N SER A 216 -14.15 4.45 4.56
CA SER A 216 -14.75 5.03 5.76
C SER A 216 -15.81 6.05 5.38
N ASP A 217 -16.88 6.14 6.18
CA ASP A 217 -17.91 7.16 5.99
C ASP A 217 -17.42 8.54 6.46
N THR A 218 -16.46 8.59 7.39
CA THR A 218 -15.90 9.85 7.91
C THR A 218 -14.65 10.31 7.16
N ARG A 219 -13.83 9.37 6.66
CA ARG A 219 -12.51 9.67 6.06
C ARG A 219 -12.45 9.42 4.55
N GLY A 220 -13.56 9.00 3.95
CA GLY A 220 -13.58 8.55 2.57
C GLY A 220 -12.69 7.31 2.36
N ILE A 221 -12.08 7.24 1.19
CA ILE A 221 -11.31 6.08 0.74
C ILE A 221 -9.84 6.26 1.11
N PHE A 222 -9.23 5.32 1.82
CA PHE A 222 -7.81 5.37 2.20
C PHE A 222 -7.19 3.97 2.26
N ASP A 223 -5.86 3.90 2.17
CA ASP A 223 -5.15 2.63 2.24
C ASP A 223 -4.72 2.36 3.68
N CYS A 224 -4.87 1.12 4.15
CA CYS A 224 -4.47 0.73 5.50
C CYS A 224 -3.57 -0.51 5.49
N LYS A 225 -2.84 -0.70 6.59
CA LYS A 225 -1.98 -1.87 6.86
C LYS A 225 -2.78 -2.87 7.71
N PRO A 226 -3.52 -3.83 7.13
CA PRO A 226 -4.42 -4.68 7.89
C PRO A 226 -3.64 -5.75 8.66
N LEU A 227 -3.48 -5.59 9.99
CA LEU A 227 -2.77 -6.56 10.84
C LEU A 227 -3.34 -7.98 10.75
N GLY A 228 -4.62 -8.12 10.42
CA GLY A 228 -5.25 -9.42 10.14
C GLY A 228 -4.60 -10.22 9.01
N LEU A 229 -3.90 -9.56 8.07
CA LEU A 229 -3.10 -10.24 7.06
C LEU A 229 -1.95 -11.01 7.70
N VAL A 230 -1.24 -10.36 8.61
CA VAL A 230 -0.10 -10.95 9.32
C VAL A 230 -0.57 -12.07 10.23
N TRP A 231 -1.63 -11.85 11.00
CA TRP A 231 -2.20 -12.88 11.89
C TRP A 231 -2.68 -14.12 11.13
N ALA A 232 -3.19 -13.96 9.91
CA ALA A 232 -3.63 -15.09 9.10
C ALA A 232 -2.47 -15.87 8.46
N LEU A 233 -1.41 -15.17 8.05
CA LEU A 233 -0.27 -15.78 7.35
C LEU A 233 0.85 -16.25 8.27
N LEU A 234 0.91 -15.73 9.50
CA LEU A 234 1.87 -16.08 10.55
C LEU A 234 1.11 -16.37 11.86
N PRO A 235 0.34 -17.47 11.94
CA PRO A 235 -0.50 -17.78 13.10
C PRO A 235 0.28 -18.20 14.36
N GLU A 236 1.58 -18.46 14.21
CA GLU A 236 2.47 -18.89 15.29
C GLU A 236 3.12 -17.72 16.05
N VAL A 237 2.77 -16.48 15.69
CA VAL A 237 3.30 -15.23 16.26
C VAL A 237 2.25 -14.53 17.12
#